data_AF-A0A8J7SPX1-F1
#
_entry.id   AF-A0A8J7SPX1-F1
#
_cell.length_a   1.000
_cell.length_b   1.000
_cell.length_c   1.000
_cell.angle_alpha   90.00
_cell.angle_beta   90.00
_cell.angle_gamma   90.00
#
_symmetry.space_group_name_H-M   'P 1'
#
loop_
_entity.id
_entity.type
_entity.pdbx_description
1 polymer ?
#
loop_
_entity_poly.entity_id
_entity_poly.type
_entity_poly.pdbx_seq_one_letter_code
_entity_poly.pdbx_strand_id
1 'polypeptide(L)'
;MKSFFKFLIFLGIGLALLYFVYVNQAAAYELECRCKTGADCQVTLIQKVVTDFKGTNFFWLFVILMAFMVSNLSRALRWNQLIEPLGYKPKLFNTFFATMIGYMVNLALPRAGEIAKPATVAQYEKIPLEKLVGTIVVDRAFDVMMLLLVTGLTFLTQFTYLYDFLFGEGQPTAECLHPMVEQEASFAIPWLWLFVIAVGIGFLVCLFIVIRWKRIKETALAKKAIALIGSFISGVKAVSQLKRPGVF
;
A
#
# COMPACT_ATOMS: atom_id res chain seq x y z
N MET A 1 -33.95 15.61 4.91
CA MET A 1 -34.11 15.25 3.48
C MET A 1 -32.81 15.26 2.67
N LYS A 2 -32.00 16.34 2.64
CA LYS A 2 -30.76 16.39 1.82
C LYS A 2 -29.73 15.28 2.11
N SER A 3 -29.59 14.85 3.37
CA SER A 3 -28.67 13.76 3.74
C SER A 3 -29.17 12.37 3.29
N PHE A 4 -30.48 12.12 3.38
CA PHE A 4 -31.11 10.87 2.94
C PHE A 4 -31.00 10.67 1.43
N PHE A 5 -31.18 11.73 0.64
CA PHE A 5 -31.03 11.64 -0.82
C PHE A 5 -29.58 11.36 -1.25
N LYS A 6 -28.59 11.96 -0.56
CA LYS A 6 -27.17 11.62 -0.76
C LYS A 6 -26.89 10.14 -0.44
N PHE A 7 -27.44 9.64 0.66
CA PHE A 7 -27.32 8.23 1.03
C PHE A 7 -27.91 7.30 -0.05
N LEU A 8 -29.10 7.62 -0.56
CA LEU A 8 -29.75 6.82 -1.62
C LEU A 8 -28.91 6.80 -2.91
N ILE A 9 -28.33 7.94 -3.30
CA ILE A 9 -27.42 8.02 -4.45
C ILE A 9 -26.18 7.15 -4.22
N PHE A 10 -25.52 7.27 -3.06
CA PHE A 10 -24.35 6.46 -2.73
C PHE A 10 -24.65 4.97 -2.74
N LEU A 11 -25.79 4.56 -2.17
CA LEU A 11 -26.25 3.17 -2.17
C LEU A 11 -26.55 2.69 -3.60
N GLY A 12 -27.24 3.50 -4.40
CA GLY A 12 -27.57 3.20 -5.79
C GLY A 12 -26.31 2.99 -6.64
N ILE A 13 -25.31 3.87 -6.51
CA ILE A 13 -24.02 3.72 -7.19
C ILE A 13 -23.32 2.44 -6.73
N GLY A 14 -23.29 2.17 -5.42
CA GLY A 14 -22.67 0.96 -4.87
C GLY A 14 -23.31 -0.32 -5.42
N LEU A 15 -24.64 -0.39 -5.43
CA LEU A 15 -25.38 -1.53 -5.98
C LEU A 15 -25.19 -1.68 -7.49
N ALA A 16 -25.18 -0.57 -8.24
CA ALA A 16 -24.93 -0.59 -9.68
C ALA A 16 -23.51 -1.09 -10.01
N LEU A 17 -22.50 -0.66 -9.25
CA LEU A 17 -21.13 -1.15 -9.39
C LEU A 17 -21.03 -2.64 -9.06
N LEU A 18 -21.66 -3.11 -7.98
CA LEU A 18 -21.67 -4.54 -7.63
C LEU A 18 -22.37 -5.38 -8.69
N TYR A 19 -23.48 -4.89 -9.25
CA TYR A 19 -24.16 -5.54 -10.36
C TYR A 19 -23.27 -5.60 -11.61
N PHE A 20 -22.61 -4.49 -11.95
CA PHE A 20 -21.68 -4.44 -13.09
C PHE A 20 -20.51 -5.42 -12.90
N VAL A 21 -19.91 -5.47 -11.71
CA VAL A 21 -18.84 -6.43 -11.40
C VAL A 21 -19.36 -7.87 -11.51
N TYR A 22 -20.53 -8.17 -10.97
CA TYR A 22 -21.12 -9.51 -11.05
C TYR A 22 -21.35 -9.95 -12.49
N VAL A 23 -21.95 -9.10 -13.33
CA VAL A 23 -22.22 -9.43 -14.74
C VAL A 23 -20.92 -9.66 -15.52
N ASN A 24 -19.92 -8.80 -15.33
CA ASN A 24 -18.62 -8.98 -15.99
C ASN A 24 -17.91 -10.26 -15.53
N GLN A 25 -17.93 -10.57 -14.23
CA GLN A 25 -17.32 -11.78 -13.71
C GLN A 25 -18.07 -13.06 -14.11
N ALA A 26 -19.40 -13.00 -14.17
CA ALA A 26 -20.22 -14.13 -14.62
C ALA A 26 -19.94 -14.45 -16.10
N ALA A 27 -19.86 -13.43 -16.96
CA ALA A 27 -19.49 -13.61 -18.36
C ALA A 27 -18.07 -14.18 -18.53
N ALA A 28 -17.11 -13.70 -17.73
CA ALA A 28 -15.74 -14.22 -17.75
C ALA A 28 -15.68 -15.70 -17.30
N TYR A 29 -16.46 -16.07 -16.28
CA TYR A 29 -16.53 -17.45 -15.80
C TYR A 29 -17.16 -18.40 -16.82
N GLU A 30 -18.22 -17.97 -17.52
CA GLU A 30 -18.83 -18.75 -18.60
C GLU A 30 -17.85 -19.03 -19.75
N LEU A 31 -16.98 -18.07 -20.08
CA LEU A 31 -15.92 -18.25 -21.07
C LEU A 31 -14.87 -19.25 -20.60
N GLU A 32 -14.40 -19.13 -19.35
CA GLU A 32 -13.45 -20.09 -18.76
C GLU A 32 -14.02 -21.52 -18.77
N CYS A 33 -15.32 -21.65 -18.51
CA CYS A 33 -16.00 -22.93 -18.48
C CYS A 33 -16.13 -23.62 -19.84
N ARG A 34 -16.21 -22.86 -20.94
CA ARG A 34 -16.18 -23.43 -22.28
C ARG A 34 -14.80 -24.01 -22.63
N CYS A 35 -13.75 -23.54 -21.96
CA CYS A 35 -12.37 -23.92 -22.23
C CYS A 35 -11.86 -25.12 -21.42
N LYS A 36 -12.49 -25.45 -20.30
CA LYS A 36 -12.15 -26.64 -19.51
C LYS A 36 -12.91 -27.85 -20.04
N THR A 37 -12.20 -28.81 -20.63
CA THR A 37 -12.77 -30.11 -21.04
C THR A 37 -12.95 -30.99 -19.80
N GLY A 38 -14.08 -30.88 -19.10
CA GLY A 38 -14.42 -31.71 -17.94
C GLY A 38 -15.68 -31.28 -17.20
N ALA A 39 -16.28 -32.19 -16.43
CA ALA A 39 -17.55 -32.02 -15.69
C ALA A 39 -17.47 -31.09 -14.45
N ASP A 40 -16.47 -30.23 -14.35
CA ASP A 40 -16.18 -29.41 -13.16
C ASP A 40 -16.74 -27.98 -13.25
N CYS A 41 -17.46 -27.67 -14.32
CA CYS A 41 -18.11 -26.36 -14.48
C CYS A 41 -19.49 -26.32 -13.85
N GLN A 42 -19.60 -25.57 -12.75
CA GLN A 42 -20.85 -25.32 -12.05
C GLN A 42 -21.76 -24.41 -12.88
N VAL A 43 -23.08 -24.56 -12.71
CA VAL A 43 -24.10 -23.87 -13.52
C VAL A 43 -24.08 -22.35 -13.29
N THR A 44 -23.61 -21.88 -12.12
CA THR A 44 -23.60 -20.46 -11.78
C THR A 44 -22.32 -20.03 -11.05
N LEU A 45 -21.89 -18.78 -11.25
CA LEU A 45 -20.76 -18.16 -10.54
C LEU A 45 -20.89 -18.29 -9.02
N ILE A 46 -22.10 -18.11 -8.49
CA ILE A 46 -22.36 -18.20 -7.05
C ILE A 46 -22.08 -19.62 -6.51
N GLN A 47 -22.43 -20.66 -7.26
CA GLN A 47 -22.15 -22.05 -6.85
C GLN A 47 -20.65 -22.34 -6.83
N LYS A 48 -19.90 -21.81 -7.80
CA LYS A 48 -18.43 -21.88 -7.79
C LYS A 48 -17.87 -21.23 -6.53
N VAL A 49 -18.26 -20.00 -6.24
CA VAL A 49 -17.82 -19.28 -5.04
C VAL A 49 -18.15 -20.08 -3.78
N VAL A 50 -19.38 -20.56 -3.61
CA VAL A 50 -19.77 -21.36 -2.45
C VAL A 50 -18.91 -22.63 -2.30
N THR A 51 -18.61 -23.31 -3.40
CA THR A 51 -17.76 -24.52 -3.38
C THR A 51 -16.32 -24.18 -3.03
N ASP A 52 -15.76 -23.10 -3.59
CA ASP A 52 -14.40 -22.60 -3.27
C ASP A 52 -14.28 -22.27 -1.77
N PHE A 53 -15.30 -21.62 -1.19
CA PHE A 53 -15.36 -21.35 0.25
C PHE A 53 -15.44 -22.62 1.10
N LYS A 54 -16.16 -23.66 0.64
CA LYS A 54 -16.23 -24.96 1.34
C LYS A 54 -14.91 -25.73 1.29
N GLY A 55 -14.16 -25.62 0.19
CA GLY A 55 -12.86 -26.27 0.01
C GLY A 55 -11.68 -25.50 0.60
N THR A 56 -11.92 -24.38 1.29
CA THR A 56 -10.83 -23.51 1.77
C THR A 56 -9.99 -24.19 2.85
N ASN A 57 -8.67 -24.16 2.66
CA ASN A 57 -7.74 -24.69 3.65
C ASN A 57 -7.56 -23.71 4.83
N PHE A 58 -7.97 -24.14 6.02
CA PHE A 58 -7.88 -23.35 7.25
C PHE A 58 -6.44 -22.97 7.65
N PHE A 59 -5.42 -23.71 7.21
CA PHE A 59 -4.03 -23.36 7.45
C PHE A 59 -3.67 -22.01 6.81
N TRP A 60 -4.06 -21.80 5.55
CA TRP A 60 -3.81 -20.53 4.86
C TRP A 60 -4.61 -19.38 5.48
N LEU A 61 -5.83 -19.65 5.94
CA LEU A 61 -6.61 -18.66 6.68
C LEU A 61 -5.88 -18.23 7.96
N PHE A 62 -5.33 -19.18 8.71
CA PHE A 62 -4.53 -18.89 9.90
C PHE A 62 -3.27 -18.09 9.58
N VAL A 63 -2.54 -18.44 8.53
CA VAL A 63 -1.35 -17.70 8.08
C VAL A 63 -1.68 -16.25 7.75
N ILE A 64 -2.79 -15.99 7.04
CA ILE A 64 -3.25 -14.63 6.71
C ILE A 64 -3.59 -13.86 7.99
N LEU A 65 -4.30 -14.48 8.93
CA LEU A 65 -4.63 -13.85 10.22
C LEU A 65 -3.35 -13.49 11.00
N MET A 66 -2.37 -14.40 11.06
CA MET A 66 -1.10 -14.14 11.73
C MET A 66 -0.31 -13.02 11.04
N ALA A 67 -0.21 -13.03 9.72
CA ALA A 67 0.44 -11.98 8.94
C ALA A 67 -0.24 -10.61 9.16
N PHE A 68 -1.58 -10.58 9.20
CA PHE A 68 -2.36 -9.39 9.50
C PHE A 68 -2.04 -8.85 10.92
N MET A 69 -1.98 -9.72 11.92
CA MET A 69 -1.67 -9.32 13.30
C MET A 69 -0.25 -8.76 13.41
N VAL A 70 0.74 -9.43 12.81
CA VAL A 70 2.14 -8.99 12.81
C VAL A 70 2.30 -7.64 12.09
N SER A 71 1.64 -7.46 10.95
CA SER A 71 1.65 -6.20 10.20
C SER A 71 1.13 -5.04 11.05
N ASN A 72 0.02 -5.26 11.78
CA ASN A 72 -0.53 -4.22 12.64
C ASN A 72 0.27 -3.98 13.92
N LEU A 73 0.98 -4.99 14.42
CA LEU A 73 1.93 -4.82 15.51
C LEU A 73 3.11 -3.95 15.08
N SER A 74 3.65 -4.19 13.88
CA SER A 74 4.69 -3.33 13.28
C SER A 74 4.21 -1.88 13.15
N ARG A 75 2.98 -1.66 12.67
CA ARG A 75 2.38 -0.32 12.58
C ARG A 75 2.27 0.38 13.94
N ALA A 76 1.93 -0.37 14.99
CA ALA A 76 1.86 0.18 16.35
C ALA A 76 3.25 0.53 16.89
N LEU A 77 4.27 -0.29 16.63
CA LEU A 77 5.67 0.00 16.97
C LEU A 77 6.16 1.29 16.29
N ARG A 78 5.93 1.42 14.97
CA ARG A 78 6.29 2.62 14.20
C ARG A 78 5.62 3.85 14.78
N TRP A 79 4.32 3.76 15.09
CA TRP A 79 3.60 4.89 15.67
C TRP A 79 4.13 5.28 17.06
N ASN A 80 4.53 4.32 17.89
CA ASN A 80 5.21 4.63 19.16
C ASN A 80 6.51 5.40 18.95
N GLN A 81 7.28 5.07 17.91
CA GLN A 81 8.48 5.82 17.57
C GLN A 81 8.14 7.25 17.15
N LEU A 82 7.08 7.50 16.38
CA LEU A 82 6.64 8.88 16.07
C LEU A 82 6.27 9.69 17.32
N ILE A 83 5.80 9.02 18.38
CA ILE A 83 5.39 9.67 19.63
C ILE A 83 6.60 9.93 20.56
N GLU A 84 7.66 9.12 20.50
CA GLU A 84 8.82 9.21 21.39
C GLU A 84 9.51 10.60 21.40
N PRO A 85 9.73 11.28 20.25
CA PRO A 85 10.28 12.64 20.19
C PRO A 85 9.43 13.71 20.89
N LEU A 86 8.14 13.45 21.10
CA LEU A 86 7.23 14.36 21.80
C LEU A 86 7.38 14.29 23.32
N GLY A 87 8.26 13.42 23.82
CA GLY A 87 8.53 13.21 25.25
C GLY A 87 7.65 12.15 25.92
N TYR A 88 6.84 11.42 25.14
CA TYR A 88 5.92 10.40 25.66
C TYR A 88 6.34 9.00 25.20
N LYS A 89 6.11 7.99 26.04
CA LYS A 89 6.42 6.59 25.74
C LYS A 89 5.20 5.71 25.98
N PRO A 90 4.25 5.70 25.04
CA PRO A 90 3.04 4.91 25.21
C PRO A 90 3.37 3.41 25.19
N LYS A 91 2.59 2.61 25.91
CA LYS A 91 2.74 1.15 25.90
C LYS A 91 2.34 0.61 24.53
N LEU A 92 3.12 -0.33 24.00
CA LEU A 92 2.85 -0.95 22.69
C LEU A 92 1.45 -1.57 22.61
N PHE A 93 1.00 -2.25 23.66
CA PHE A 93 -0.35 -2.82 23.69
C PHE A 93 -1.43 -1.76 23.55
N ASN A 94 -1.28 -0.60 24.20
CA ASN A 94 -2.27 0.47 24.14
C ASN A 94 -2.35 1.06 22.72
N THR A 95 -1.22 1.25 22.05
CA THR A 95 -1.21 1.75 20.66
C THR A 95 -1.62 0.71 19.63
N PHE A 96 -1.35 -0.57 19.90
CA PHE A 96 -1.85 -1.68 19.10
C PHE A 96 -3.38 -1.79 19.17
N PHE A 97 -3.96 -1.86 20.37
CA PHE A 97 -5.41 -1.93 20.54
C PHE A 97 -6.12 -0.66 20.07
N ALA A 98 -5.52 0.52 20.25
CA ALA A 98 -6.06 1.75 19.66
C ALA A 98 -6.06 1.70 18.12
N THR A 99 -5.06 1.06 17.50
CA THR A 99 -5.03 0.84 16.04
C THR A 99 -6.14 -0.11 15.61
N MET A 100 -6.39 -1.19 16.36
CA MET A 100 -7.51 -2.11 16.13
C MET A 100 -8.87 -1.42 16.24
N ILE A 101 -9.07 -0.61 17.28
CA ILE A 101 -10.28 0.21 17.48
C ILE A 101 -10.47 1.17 16.30
N GLY A 102 -9.38 1.79 15.82
CA GLY A 102 -9.42 2.64 14.64
C GLY A 102 -9.97 1.92 13.40
N TYR A 103 -9.54 0.68 13.14
CA TYR A 103 -10.10 -0.10 12.04
C TYR A 103 -11.55 -0.47 12.27
N MET A 104 -11.91 -0.91 13.48
CA MET A 104 -13.29 -1.25 13.83
C MET A 104 -14.23 -0.06 13.61
N VAL A 105 -13.81 1.13 14.03
CA VAL A 105 -14.59 2.36 13.82
C VAL A 105 -14.67 2.71 12.34
N ASN A 106 -13.60 2.52 11.56
CA ASN A 106 -13.62 2.74 10.11
C ASN A 106 -14.57 1.78 9.36
N LEU A 107 -14.82 0.58 9.90
CA LEU A 107 -15.83 -0.34 9.35
C LEU A 107 -17.26 0.16 9.62
N ALA A 108 -17.50 0.77 10.78
CA ALA A 108 -18.81 1.30 11.15
C ALA A 108 -19.11 2.66 10.48
N LEU A 109 -18.13 3.56 10.49
CA LEU A 109 -18.25 4.92 9.97
C LEU A 109 -17.00 5.30 9.17
N PRO A 110 -17.14 5.72 7.90
CA PRO A 110 -15.99 6.05 7.07
C PRO A 110 -15.20 7.20 7.71
N ARG A 111 -13.87 7.00 7.83
CA ARG A 111 -12.87 7.98 8.32
C ARG A 111 -12.96 8.36 9.80
N ALA A 112 -13.98 7.90 10.54
CA ALA A 112 -14.10 8.18 11.96
C ALA A 112 -12.98 7.49 12.79
N GLY A 113 -12.41 6.41 12.27
CA GLY A 113 -11.30 5.68 12.91
C GLY A 113 -10.00 6.48 13.00
N GLU A 114 -9.82 7.47 12.14
CA GLU A 114 -8.65 8.36 12.16
C GLU A 114 -8.63 9.28 13.38
N ILE A 115 -9.80 9.61 13.92
CA ILE A 115 -9.96 10.39 15.16
C ILE A 115 -10.08 9.45 16.37
N ALA A 116 -10.74 8.30 16.20
CA ALA A 116 -10.91 7.33 17.30
C ALA A 116 -9.57 6.79 17.81
N LYS A 117 -8.66 6.38 16.91
CA LYS A 117 -7.32 5.87 17.26
C LYS A 117 -6.52 6.83 18.17
N PRO A 118 -6.26 8.09 17.80
CA PRO A 118 -5.52 9.02 18.65
C PRO A 118 -6.32 9.42 19.90
N ALA A 119 -7.66 9.51 19.83
CA ALA A 119 -8.50 9.79 20.99
C ALA A 119 -8.40 8.69 22.05
N THR A 120 -8.39 7.42 21.65
CA THR A 120 -8.17 6.30 22.58
C THR A 120 -6.79 6.40 23.24
N VAL A 121 -5.72 6.61 22.47
CA VAL A 121 -4.37 6.75 23.06
C VAL A 121 -4.29 7.97 23.98
N ALA A 122 -4.90 9.09 23.62
CA ALA A 122 -4.94 10.30 24.44
C ALA A 122 -5.55 10.02 25.82
N GLN A 123 -6.64 9.25 25.87
CA GLN A 123 -7.32 8.88 27.11
C GLN A 123 -6.51 7.92 27.98
N TYR A 124 -5.95 6.85 27.40
CA TYR A 124 -5.24 5.81 28.15
C TYR A 124 -3.83 6.23 28.58
N GLU A 125 -3.11 6.97 27.73
CA GLU A 125 -1.70 7.35 27.96
C GLU A 125 -1.56 8.80 28.48
N LYS A 126 -2.68 9.52 28.64
CA LYS A 126 -2.74 10.92 29.11
C LYS A 126 -1.86 11.87 28.28
N ILE A 127 -1.86 11.66 26.96
CA ILE A 127 -1.12 12.48 25.99
C ILE A 127 -2.09 13.48 25.35
N PRO A 128 -1.71 14.77 25.19
CA PRO A 128 -2.55 15.75 24.49
C PRO A 128 -2.94 15.27 23.09
N LEU A 129 -4.23 15.33 22.78
CA LEU A 129 -4.80 14.81 21.52
C LEU A 129 -4.22 15.55 20.31
N GLU A 130 -3.95 16.85 20.44
CA GLU A 130 -3.44 17.71 19.37
C GLU A 130 -2.08 17.21 18.88
N LYS A 131 -1.23 16.76 19.82
CA LYS A 131 0.08 16.18 19.50
C LYS A 131 -0.06 14.84 18.79
N LEU A 132 -0.98 13.98 19.25
CA LEU A 132 -1.22 12.66 18.66
C LEU A 132 -1.80 12.76 17.24
N VAL A 133 -2.75 13.66 17.00
CA VAL A 133 -3.31 13.90 15.66
C VAL A 133 -2.22 14.35 14.70
N GLY A 134 -1.30 15.23 15.14
CA GLY A 134 -0.15 15.64 14.34
C GLY A 134 0.73 14.46 13.90
N THR A 135 0.98 13.48 14.78
CA THR A 135 1.74 12.27 14.42
C THR A 135 1.04 11.38 13.39
N ILE A 136 -0.29 11.34 13.39
CA ILE A 136 -1.06 10.52 12.45
C ILE A 136 -0.97 11.10 11.04
N VAL A 137 -1.00 12.42 10.88
CA VAL A 137 -0.83 13.04 9.55
C VAL A 137 0.52 12.67 8.96
N VAL A 138 1.58 12.69 9.77
CA VAL A 138 2.93 12.27 9.36
C VAL A 138 2.94 10.78 9.01
N ASP A 139 2.35 9.92 9.83
CA ASP A 139 2.20 8.47 9.58
C ASP A 139 1.53 8.21 8.20
N ARG A 140 0.47 8.94 7.87
CA ARG A 140 -0.22 8.83 6.56
C ARG A 140 0.59 9.37 5.40
N ALA A 141 1.33 10.46 5.57
CA ALA A 141 2.20 10.99 4.53
C ALA A 141 3.29 9.98 4.15
N PHE A 142 3.89 9.33 5.15
CA PHE A 142 4.86 8.24 4.92
C PHE A 142 4.21 7.04 4.23
N ASP A 143 3.01 6.62 4.64
CA ASP A 143 2.28 5.54 3.98
C ASP A 143 2.02 5.84 2.50
N VAL A 144 1.58 7.06 2.15
CA VAL A 144 1.32 7.47 0.76
C VAL A 144 2.62 7.53 -0.05
N MET A 145 3.71 8.07 0.53
CA MET A 145 5.00 8.09 -0.12
C MET A 145 5.52 6.68 -0.43
N MET A 146 5.41 5.76 0.53
CA MET A 146 5.81 4.37 0.34
C MET A 146 4.93 3.65 -0.68
N LEU A 147 3.61 3.89 -0.64
CA LEU A 147 2.67 3.39 -1.63
C LEU A 147 3.07 3.85 -3.04
N LEU A 148 3.35 5.14 -3.22
CA LEU A 148 3.78 5.70 -4.51
C LEU A 148 5.11 5.12 -4.98
N LEU A 149 6.07 4.92 -4.06
CA LEU A 149 7.37 4.36 -4.39
C LEU A 149 7.24 2.90 -4.83
N VAL A 150 6.56 2.06 -4.05
CA VAL A 150 6.35 0.64 -4.36
C VAL A 150 5.53 0.50 -5.64
N THR A 151 4.44 1.26 -5.77
CA THR A 151 3.62 1.26 -6.98
C THR A 151 4.45 1.69 -8.19
N GLY A 152 5.19 2.80 -8.09
CA GLY A 152 6.07 3.26 -9.17
C GLY A 152 7.09 2.19 -9.57
N LEU A 153 7.70 1.50 -8.61
CA LEU A 153 8.61 0.39 -8.86
C LEU A 153 7.90 -0.78 -9.56
N THR A 154 6.68 -1.13 -9.14
CA THR A 154 5.86 -2.15 -9.81
C THR A 154 5.57 -1.76 -11.25
N PHE A 155 5.18 -0.51 -11.52
CA PHE A 155 4.93 -0.02 -12.87
C PHE A 155 6.18 -0.08 -13.75
N LEU A 156 7.36 0.24 -13.20
CA LEU A 156 8.62 0.18 -13.94
C LEU A 156 9.07 -1.26 -14.22
N THR A 157 8.87 -2.17 -13.27
CA THR A 157 9.29 -3.58 -13.39
C THR A 157 8.32 -4.41 -14.23
N GLN A 158 7.03 -4.12 -14.17
CA GLN A 158 5.95 -4.83 -14.87
C GLN A 158 5.40 -4.04 -16.07
N PHE A 159 6.18 -3.09 -16.60
CA PHE A 159 5.73 -2.20 -17.67
C PHE A 159 5.27 -2.96 -18.92
N THR A 160 5.92 -4.08 -19.25
CA THR A 160 5.56 -4.93 -20.40
C THR A 160 4.16 -5.51 -20.26
N TYR A 161 3.84 -6.13 -19.11
CA TYR A 161 2.51 -6.66 -18.84
C TYR A 161 1.42 -5.58 -18.88
N LEU A 162 1.72 -4.40 -18.33
CA LEU A 162 0.80 -3.28 -18.36
C LEU A 162 0.58 -2.76 -19.79
N TYR A 163 1.64 -2.68 -20.59
CA TYR A 163 1.57 -2.26 -21.98
C TYR A 163 0.76 -3.24 -22.81
N ASP A 164 1.00 -4.55 -22.66
CA ASP A 164 0.27 -5.60 -23.37
C ASP A 164 -1.22 -5.61 -22.96
N PHE A 165 -1.51 -5.39 -21.68
CA PHE A 165 -2.89 -5.29 -21.18
C PHE A 165 -3.65 -4.07 -21.73
N LEU A 166 -2.97 -2.92 -21.91
CA LEU A 166 -3.60 -1.66 -22.32
C LEU A 166 -3.62 -1.44 -23.84
N PHE A 167 -2.58 -1.87 -24.54
CA PHE A 167 -2.31 -1.53 -25.94
C PHE A 167 -1.97 -2.74 -26.82
N GLY A 168 -1.85 -3.94 -26.25
CA GLY A 168 -1.67 -5.15 -27.05
C GLY A 168 -2.85 -5.30 -28.01
N GLU A 169 -2.58 -5.41 -29.31
CA GLU A 169 -3.59 -5.70 -30.34
C GLU A 169 -4.18 -7.12 -30.25
N GLY A 170 -3.89 -7.85 -29.18
CA GLY A 170 -4.56 -9.09 -28.85
C GLY A 170 -5.75 -8.82 -27.96
N GLN A 171 -6.95 -8.71 -28.57
CA GLN A 171 -8.11 -9.25 -27.86
C GLN A 171 -7.70 -10.66 -27.38
N PRO A 172 -7.94 -11.05 -26.12
CA PRO A 172 -7.97 -12.46 -25.79
C PRO A 172 -9.18 -13.03 -26.52
N THR A 173 -9.01 -13.35 -27.80
CA THR A 173 -9.92 -14.22 -28.54
C THR A 173 -9.86 -15.55 -27.82
N ALA A 174 -10.81 -15.73 -26.90
CA ALA A 174 -11.60 -16.94 -26.67
C ALA A 174 -11.00 -18.32 -27.02
N GLU A 175 -9.70 -18.54 -26.81
CA GLU A 175 -9.06 -19.80 -27.20
C GLU A 175 -8.18 -20.29 -26.06
N CYS A 176 -8.86 -20.73 -25.00
CA CYS A 176 -8.58 -21.91 -24.19
C CYS A 176 -7.12 -22.32 -23.97
N LEU A 177 -6.23 -21.36 -23.80
CA LEU A 177 -4.82 -21.56 -23.51
C LEU A 177 -4.37 -20.45 -22.56
N HIS A 178 -4.56 -20.67 -21.27
CA HIS A 178 -3.59 -20.17 -20.31
C HIS A 178 -2.78 -21.38 -19.88
N PRO A 179 -1.66 -21.72 -20.55
CA PRO A 179 -0.62 -22.35 -19.76
C PRO A 179 -0.28 -21.32 -18.70
N MET A 180 -0.04 -21.79 -17.49
CA MET A 180 0.68 -20.98 -16.51
C MET A 180 1.95 -20.53 -17.20
N VAL A 181 2.01 -19.26 -17.61
CA VAL A 181 3.28 -18.64 -17.90
C VAL A 181 3.91 -18.44 -16.53
N GLU A 182 4.50 -19.53 -16.02
CA GLU A 182 5.75 -19.43 -15.29
C GLU A 182 6.73 -18.75 -16.26
N GLN A 183 6.64 -17.43 -16.38
CA GLN A 183 7.79 -16.70 -16.86
C GLN A 183 8.73 -16.62 -15.67
N GLU A 184 9.54 -17.67 -15.55
CA GLU A 184 10.88 -17.60 -14.98
C GLU A 184 11.39 -16.17 -15.17
N ALA A 185 11.70 -15.51 -14.06
CA ALA A 185 12.34 -14.20 -14.03
C ALA A 185 13.73 -14.35 -14.66
N SER A 186 13.75 -14.47 -15.98
CA SER A 186 14.97 -14.43 -16.76
C SER A 186 15.55 -13.05 -16.51
N PHE A 187 16.71 -13.05 -15.84
CA PHE A 187 17.56 -11.89 -15.54
C PHE A 187 18.02 -11.11 -16.80
N ALA A 188 17.40 -11.35 -17.96
CA ALA A 188 17.71 -10.82 -19.27
C ALA A 188 16.67 -9.78 -19.74
N ILE A 189 16.14 -8.96 -18.83
CA ILE A 189 15.35 -7.79 -19.19
C ILE A 189 16.33 -6.63 -19.49
N PRO A 190 16.45 -6.12 -20.74
CA PRO A 190 17.37 -5.03 -21.08
C PRO A 190 17.17 -3.76 -20.22
N TRP A 191 15.93 -3.55 -19.77
CA TRP A 191 15.52 -2.46 -18.89
C TRP A 191 16.05 -2.61 -17.45
N LEU A 192 16.31 -3.83 -16.98
CA LEU A 192 16.92 -4.10 -15.68
C LEU A 192 18.40 -3.71 -15.69
N TRP A 193 19.10 -3.95 -16.79
CA TRP A 193 20.45 -3.43 -17.01
C TRP A 193 20.45 -1.90 -17.13
N LEU A 194 19.46 -1.29 -17.79
CA LEU A 194 19.31 0.17 -17.80
C LEU A 194 19.03 0.74 -16.40
N PHE A 195 18.25 0.05 -15.56
CA PHE A 195 18.03 0.43 -14.18
C PHE A 195 19.31 0.29 -13.34
N VAL A 196 20.03 -0.83 -13.45
CA VAL A 196 21.33 -1.03 -12.77
C VAL A 196 22.36 0.00 -13.23
N ILE A 197 22.38 0.35 -14.52
CA ILE A 197 23.21 1.41 -15.08
C ILE A 197 22.78 2.77 -14.56
N ALA A 198 21.48 3.08 -14.48
CA ALA A 198 20.97 4.34 -13.94
C ALA A 198 21.29 4.50 -12.44
N VAL A 199 21.17 3.42 -11.67
CA VAL A 199 21.58 3.36 -10.26
C VAL A 199 23.10 3.53 -10.12
N GLY A 200 23.89 2.88 -10.98
CA GLY A 200 25.35 3.02 -11.03
C GLY A 200 25.80 4.44 -11.42
N ILE A 201 25.16 5.05 -12.42
CA ILE A 201 25.39 6.44 -12.82
C ILE A 201 24.98 7.38 -11.68
N GLY A 202 23.85 7.14 -11.04
CA GLY A 202 23.41 7.88 -9.85
C GLY A 202 24.45 7.83 -8.72
N PHE A 203 25.04 6.65 -8.48
CA PHE A 203 26.12 6.47 -7.50
C PHE A 203 27.39 7.25 -7.89
N LEU A 204 27.80 7.21 -9.17
CA LEU A 204 28.95 7.96 -9.67
C LEU A 204 28.73 9.48 -9.63
N VAL A 205 27.53 9.96 -9.94
CA VAL A 205 27.14 11.37 -9.81
C VAL A 205 27.13 11.79 -8.35
N CYS A 206 26.63 10.94 -7.45
CA CYS A 206 26.66 11.17 -6.01
C CYS A 206 28.11 11.27 -5.50
N LEU A 207 28.99 10.35 -5.93
CA LEU A 207 30.43 10.39 -5.65
C LEU A 207 31.08 11.66 -6.19
N PHE A 208 30.76 12.07 -7.42
CA PHE A 208 31.28 13.28 -8.04
C PHE A 208 30.87 14.54 -7.26
N ILE A 209 29.62 14.62 -6.83
CA ILE A 209 29.08 15.71 -6.00
C ILE A 209 29.79 15.74 -4.64
N VAL A 210 30.04 14.58 -4.02
CA VAL A 210 30.77 14.46 -2.74
C VAL A 210 32.24 14.87 -2.90
N ILE A 211 32.91 14.46 -3.98
CA ILE A 211 34.32 14.80 -4.25
C ILE A 211 34.47 16.30 -4.59
N ARG A 212 33.50 16.89 -5.30
CA ARG A 212 33.53 18.31 -5.73
C ARG A 212 32.74 19.24 -4.80
N TRP A 213 32.39 18.77 -3.60
CA TRP A 213 31.53 19.45 -2.62
C TRP A 213 32.02 20.85 -2.22
N LYS A 214 33.34 21.09 -2.23
CA LYS A 214 33.91 22.43 -1.94
C LYS A 214 33.63 23.45 -3.05
N ARG A 215 33.61 23.05 -4.33
CA ARG A 215 33.36 23.95 -5.48
C ARG A 215 31.88 24.19 -5.76
N ILE A 216 31.01 23.22 -5.46
CA ILE A 216 29.58 23.29 -5.83
C ILE A 216 28.79 24.26 -4.93
N LYS A 217 29.19 24.42 -3.66
CA LYS A 217 28.50 25.29 -2.66
C LYS A 217 28.41 26.77 -3.02
N GLU A 218 29.24 27.25 -3.94
CA GLU A 218 29.28 28.67 -4.31
C GLU A 218 28.26 29.03 -5.40
N THR A 219 27.69 28.04 -6.09
CA THR A 219 26.68 28.27 -7.14
C THR A 219 25.30 28.61 -6.58
N ALA A 220 24.55 29.47 -7.29
CA ALA A 220 23.22 29.93 -6.86
C ALA A 220 22.18 28.79 -6.74
N LEU A 221 22.29 27.76 -7.60
CA LEU A 221 21.44 26.56 -7.55
C LEU A 221 21.75 25.69 -6.33
N ALA A 222 23.02 25.53 -5.96
CA ALA A 222 23.41 24.78 -4.77
C ALA A 222 22.92 25.46 -3.50
N LYS A 223 22.91 26.79 -3.40
CA LYS A 223 22.39 27.50 -2.21
C LYS A 223 20.89 27.27 -2.00
N LYS A 224 20.08 27.29 -3.08
CA LYS A 224 18.64 26.95 -3.01
C LYS A 224 18.40 25.47 -2.71
N ALA A 225 19.15 24.57 -3.35
CA ALA A 225 19.07 23.14 -3.09
C ALA A 225 19.50 22.78 -1.65
N ILE A 226 20.58 23.38 -1.13
CA ILE A 226 21.05 23.20 0.26
C ILE A 226 20.01 23.73 1.26
N ALA A 227 19.27 24.80 0.95
CA ALA A 227 18.19 25.28 1.80
C ALA A 227 17.00 24.31 1.86
N LEU A 228 16.57 23.76 0.71
CA LEU A 228 15.50 22.76 0.63
C LEU A 228 15.90 21.43 1.27
N ILE A 229 17.11 20.96 0.97
CA ILE A 229 17.69 19.75 1.56
C ILE A 229 17.93 19.97 3.06
N GLY A 230 18.28 21.18 3.52
CA GLY A 230 18.42 21.51 4.93
C GLY A 230 17.09 21.36 5.71
N SER A 231 15.99 21.81 5.12
CA SER A 231 14.63 21.64 5.67
C SER A 231 14.15 20.19 5.62
N PHE A 232 14.57 19.41 4.63
CA PHE A 232 14.26 17.98 4.55
C PHE A 232 15.13 17.17 5.52
N ILE A 233 16.43 17.47 5.63
CA ILE A 233 17.37 16.84 6.56
C ILE A 233 17.01 17.17 8.01
N SER A 234 16.47 18.35 8.33
CA SER A 234 15.96 18.60 9.69
C SER A 234 14.76 17.72 10.02
N GLY A 235 13.87 17.48 9.05
CA GLY A 235 12.77 16.50 9.16
C GLY A 235 13.26 15.05 9.30
N VAL A 236 14.23 14.64 8.48
CA VAL A 236 14.83 13.28 8.54
C VAL A 236 15.69 13.10 9.79
N LYS A 237 16.37 14.15 10.27
CA LYS A 237 17.18 14.13 11.50
C LYS A 237 16.31 14.04 12.75
N ALA A 238 15.06 14.52 12.70
CA ALA A 238 14.07 14.23 13.73
C ALA A 238 13.72 12.73 13.79
N VAL A 239 13.71 12.05 12.65
CA VAL A 239 13.56 10.58 12.55
C VAL A 239 14.86 9.87 12.98
N SER A 240 16.04 10.43 12.69
CA SER A 240 17.32 9.82 13.12
C SER A 240 17.63 10.02 14.61
N GLN A 241 16.95 10.95 15.28
CA GLN A 241 17.00 11.11 16.74
C GLN A 241 16.11 10.09 17.46
N LEU A 242 15.41 9.23 16.74
CA LEU A 242 14.70 8.10 17.31
C LEU A 242 15.68 7.12 17.94
N LYS A 243 15.33 6.68 19.15
CA LYS A 243 16.20 5.88 20.02
C LYS A 243 16.58 4.51 19.42
N ARG A 244 15.82 4.03 18.42
CA ARG A 244 16.03 2.77 17.68
C ARG A 244 15.56 2.90 16.23
N PRO A 245 16.42 3.28 15.27
CA PRO A 245 16.02 3.53 13.88
C PRO A 245 15.71 2.25 13.07
N GLY A 246 16.25 1.08 13.43
CA GLY A 246 16.05 -0.17 12.68
C GLY A 246 14.70 -0.86 12.85
N VAL A 247 13.78 -0.28 13.62
CA VAL A 247 12.39 -0.78 13.82
C VAL A 247 11.39 0.07 13.01
N PHE A 248 11.86 1.13 12.35
CA PHE A 248 11.06 2.04 11.54
C PHE A 248 10.92 1.56 10.10
#